data_AF-A0AAD9HKB0-F1
#
_entry.id   AF-A0AAD9HKB0-F1
#
_cell.length_a   1.000
_cell.length_b   1.000
_cell.length_c   1.000
_cell.angle_alpha   90.00
_cell.angle_beta   90.00
_cell.angle_gamma   90.00
#
_symmetry.space_group_name_H-M   'P 1'
#
loop_
_entity.id
_entity.type
_entity.pdbx_description
1 polymer ?
#
loop_
_entity_poly.entity_id
_entity_poly.type
_entity_poly.pdbx_seq_one_letter_code
_entity_poly.pdbx_strand_id
1 'polypeptide(L)'
;MLPADQQQNPLGSEGTGSTCQISNLTAFEMAKGRQVVDFTVDATENFELPKIRPLNSSAGEQWEFDGVSADGMQSFIFGFYRDPNYAILGTGNFRLSIEFAFGDRTRFYEVYYPERSIVESCPQGTRGVWVDEKDGYSFSFLVKADMSEAIITLESDTIKGRAVINSKASPLAADGQVWPAENASTAPVPYWHWSQPIPAGTVNLDVDIKGRKVAWSGMGGHERFWSAFSWFTCLTNLQAVRAMLGPYVLSFFGFGSNINVGHTHQSVVLFKDGLPVFRSTLASPSETEDYVLATKTYGGAVTGTLKDKVTGFQLELVSPGNRRHYTFFVEHANLGFEYILGEGVGGSGFSGFARGGHVGLDQYEGVALSEALTFPKNSPLFRSNYVE
;
A
#
# COMPACT_ATOMS: atom_id res chain seq x y z
N MET A 1 -22.93 -17.76 39.73
CA MET A 1 -24.04 -16.90 39.27
C MET A 1 -23.48 -15.50 39.09
N LEU A 2 -23.36 -15.09 37.83
CA LEU A 2 -23.26 -13.71 37.33
C LEU A 2 -24.64 -13.02 37.46
N PRO A 3 -24.78 -11.68 37.38
CA PRO A 3 -24.46 -10.85 36.18
C PRO A 3 -23.67 -9.55 36.53
N ALA A 4 -22.81 -8.95 35.69
CA ALA A 4 -22.91 -8.49 34.29
C ALA A 4 -23.91 -7.33 34.11
N ASP A 5 -23.40 -6.08 34.05
CA ASP A 5 -23.86 -4.99 33.18
C ASP A 5 -23.12 -3.67 33.51
N GLN A 6 -22.23 -3.23 32.62
CA GLN A 6 -22.04 -1.80 32.37
C GLN A 6 -22.19 -1.58 30.87
N GLN A 7 -23.42 -1.18 30.54
CA GLN A 7 -23.85 -0.76 29.22
C GLN A 7 -23.09 0.50 28.78
N GLN A 8 -22.67 0.47 27.52
CA GLN A 8 -22.44 1.64 26.68
C GLN A 8 -23.68 2.53 26.71
N ASN A 9 -23.50 3.85 26.80
CA ASN A 9 -24.56 4.82 26.54
C ASN A 9 -24.21 5.69 25.32
N PRO A 10 -25.23 6.17 24.56
CA PRO A 10 -25.10 6.67 23.20
C PRO A 10 -25.03 8.21 23.12
N LEU A 11 -24.70 8.68 21.92
CA LEU A 11 -24.45 10.06 21.46
C LEU A 11 -25.46 11.13 21.88
N GLY A 12 -24.95 12.35 22.10
CA GLY A 12 -25.74 13.59 22.15
C GLY A 12 -24.93 14.89 22.20
N SER A 13 -24.90 15.59 21.07
CA SER A 13 -24.71 17.04 20.80
C SER A 13 -23.41 17.80 21.16
N GLU A 14 -22.81 18.36 20.09
CA GLU A 14 -22.13 19.67 19.98
C GLU A 14 -21.06 20.03 21.02
N GLY A 15 -19.85 19.61 20.70
CA GLY A 15 -18.63 20.33 21.08
C GLY A 15 -17.73 20.44 19.87
N THR A 16 -17.42 21.66 19.43
CA THR A 16 -16.24 21.96 18.61
C THR A 16 -14.98 21.59 19.41
N GLY A 17 -14.66 20.31 19.40
CA GLY A 17 -13.53 19.73 20.10
C GLY A 17 -12.48 19.27 19.10
N SER A 18 -11.39 20.00 19.04
CA SER A 18 -10.12 19.63 18.40
C SER A 18 -9.45 18.45 19.12
N THR A 19 -10.16 17.34 19.32
CA THR A 19 -9.69 16.22 20.12
C THR A 19 -9.18 15.09 19.23
N CYS A 20 -8.00 14.56 19.57
CA CYS A 20 -7.43 13.41 18.90
C CYS A 20 -8.21 12.14 19.26
N GLN A 21 -8.40 11.25 18.29
CA GLN A 21 -8.85 9.88 18.52
C GLN A 21 -7.65 8.96 18.69
N ILE A 22 -7.61 8.17 19.77
CA ILE A 22 -6.51 7.25 20.05
C ILE A 22 -7.02 5.81 20.02
N SER A 23 -6.37 4.99 19.20
CA SER A 23 -6.51 3.53 19.17
C SER A 23 -5.23 2.90 19.70
N ASN A 24 -5.24 2.47 20.96
CA ASN A 24 -4.10 1.87 21.65
C ASN A 24 -4.44 0.42 22.00
N LEU A 25 -3.73 -0.53 21.39
CA LEU A 25 -4.02 -1.96 21.47
C LEU A 25 -2.77 -2.74 21.86
N THR A 26 -2.96 -3.84 22.58
CA THR A 26 -1.89 -4.82 22.85
C THR A 26 -1.90 -5.95 21.83
N ALA A 27 -0.77 -6.65 21.67
CA ALA A 27 -0.58 -7.69 20.65
C ALA A 27 -1.56 -8.86 20.74
N PHE A 28 -2.22 -9.05 21.88
CA PHE A 28 -3.17 -10.14 22.11
C PHE A 28 -4.62 -9.66 22.32
N GLU A 29 -4.86 -8.36 22.18
CA GLU A 29 -6.21 -7.79 22.29
C GLU A 29 -7.01 -8.03 21.02
N MET A 30 -8.15 -8.70 21.16
CA MET A 30 -9.07 -9.02 20.07
C MET A 30 -10.47 -9.27 20.62
N ALA A 31 -11.50 -8.86 19.89
CA ALA A 31 -12.87 -9.29 20.17
C ALA A 31 -13.01 -10.81 20.02
N LYS A 32 -13.85 -11.38 20.88
CA LYS A 32 -14.18 -12.81 20.81
C LYS A 32 -15.11 -13.08 19.64
N GLY A 33 -14.87 -14.19 18.95
CA GLY A 33 -15.69 -14.64 17.83
C GLY A 33 -15.15 -14.21 16.48
N ARG A 34 -15.72 -14.79 15.43
CA ARG A 34 -15.43 -14.47 14.03
C ARG A 34 -16.68 -13.84 13.45
N GLN A 35 -16.67 -12.52 13.34
CA GLN A 35 -17.74 -11.70 12.78
C GLN A 35 -17.16 -10.92 11.61
N VAL A 36 -17.92 -10.74 10.54
CA VAL A 36 -17.50 -9.88 9.43
C VAL A 36 -17.39 -8.44 9.94
N VAL A 37 -16.33 -7.74 9.54
CA VAL A 37 -16.23 -6.29 9.77
C VAL A 37 -16.80 -5.60 8.55
N ASP A 38 -17.84 -4.82 8.77
CA ASP A 38 -18.41 -3.97 7.73
C ASP A 38 -17.62 -2.65 7.66
N PHE A 39 -17.28 -2.24 6.45
CA PHE A 39 -16.61 -0.97 6.20
C PHE A 39 -17.47 -0.10 5.29
N THR A 40 -17.36 1.21 5.46
CA THR A 40 -17.84 2.15 4.46
C THR A 40 -17.02 1.99 3.18
N VAL A 41 -17.70 2.08 2.04
CA VAL A 41 -17.05 2.00 0.73
C VAL A 41 -16.71 3.38 0.17
N ASP A 42 -17.36 4.44 0.65
CA ASP A 42 -17.10 5.80 0.20
C ASP A 42 -15.68 6.29 0.58
N ALA A 43 -15.18 7.29 -0.16
CA ALA A 43 -13.89 7.92 0.10
C ALA A 43 -14.05 9.34 0.66
N THR A 44 -14.95 9.52 1.64
CA THR A 44 -15.13 10.81 2.33
C THR A 44 -14.33 10.90 3.63
N GLU A 45 -14.16 9.76 4.31
CA GLU A 45 -13.39 9.67 5.54
C GLU A 45 -11.89 9.79 5.27
N ASN A 46 -11.12 10.31 6.22
CA ASN A 46 -9.66 10.27 6.16
C ASN A 46 -9.17 8.81 6.09
N PHE A 47 -8.36 8.49 5.07
CA PHE A 47 -7.84 7.15 4.81
C PHE A 47 -6.96 6.60 5.94
N GLU A 48 -6.29 7.48 6.70
CA GLU A 48 -5.36 7.08 7.75
C GLU A 48 -6.04 6.52 9.01
N LEU A 49 -7.35 6.71 9.16
CA LEU A 49 -8.06 6.27 10.34
C LEU A 49 -8.02 4.74 10.48
N PRO A 50 -7.75 4.19 11.68
CA PRO A 50 -7.93 2.76 11.94
C PRO A 50 -9.35 2.33 11.65
N LYS A 51 -9.51 1.31 10.80
CA LYS A 51 -10.80 0.84 10.30
C LYS A 51 -11.40 -0.29 11.12
N ILE A 52 -10.58 -0.98 11.92
CA ILE A 52 -10.99 -2.17 12.67
C ILE A 52 -10.98 -1.84 14.17
N ARG A 53 -12.17 -1.73 14.78
CA ARG A 53 -12.34 -1.40 16.20
C ARG A 53 -13.52 -2.17 16.80
N PRO A 54 -13.30 -3.11 17.75
CA PRO A 54 -12.03 -3.74 18.12
C PRO A 54 -11.47 -4.66 17.03
N LEU A 55 -10.20 -5.09 17.14
CA LEU A 55 -9.64 -6.11 16.25
C LEU A 55 -10.43 -7.41 16.33
N ASN A 56 -10.47 -8.15 15.22
CA ASN A 56 -11.10 -9.45 15.17
C ASN A 56 -10.22 -10.46 14.41
N SER A 57 -10.59 -11.73 14.45
CA SER A 57 -9.76 -12.81 13.92
C SER A 57 -9.73 -12.93 12.38
N SER A 58 -10.50 -12.11 11.66
CA SER A 58 -10.63 -12.23 10.20
C SER A 58 -10.10 -11.02 9.43
N ALA A 59 -10.30 -9.83 9.97
CA ALA A 59 -9.96 -8.58 9.33
C ALA A 59 -8.51 -8.19 9.59
N GLY A 60 -7.93 -7.44 8.66
CA GLY A 60 -6.59 -6.91 8.79
C GLY A 60 -6.50 -5.51 8.21
N GLU A 61 -5.59 -4.72 8.73
CA GLU A 61 -5.27 -3.40 8.18
C GLU A 61 -3.77 -3.16 8.12
N GLN A 62 -3.32 -2.44 7.09
CA GLN A 62 -1.93 -2.13 6.82
C GLN A 62 -1.76 -0.68 6.39
N TRP A 63 -0.71 -0.05 6.91
CA TRP A 63 -0.10 1.16 6.37
C TRP A 63 1.22 0.78 5.71
N GLU A 64 1.36 1.05 4.43
CA GLU A 64 2.54 0.68 3.64
C GLU A 64 3.23 1.89 3.06
N PHE A 65 4.55 1.99 3.23
CA PHE A 65 5.35 3.09 2.70
C PHE A 65 6.47 2.52 1.86
N ASP A 66 6.68 3.09 0.68
CA ASP A 66 7.71 2.64 -0.24
C ASP A 66 8.59 3.79 -0.71
N GLY A 67 9.74 3.43 -1.27
CA GLY A 67 10.62 4.37 -1.93
C GLY A 67 11.64 3.71 -2.83
N VAL A 68 12.07 4.44 -3.84
CA VAL A 68 13.06 4.07 -4.85
C VAL A 68 14.03 5.24 -5.01
N SER A 69 15.33 4.97 -4.99
CA SER A 69 16.36 5.99 -5.20
C SER A 69 16.28 6.58 -6.61
N ALA A 70 16.78 7.80 -6.79
CA ALA A 70 16.75 8.49 -8.08
C ALA A 70 17.48 7.74 -9.23
N ASP A 71 18.39 6.83 -8.90
CA ASP A 71 19.08 5.96 -9.87
C ASP A 71 18.35 4.62 -10.12
N GLY A 72 17.19 4.39 -9.50
CA GLY A 72 16.38 3.18 -9.66
C GLY A 72 16.98 1.91 -9.05
N MET A 73 18.11 2.00 -8.33
CA MET A 73 18.89 0.83 -7.90
C MET A 73 18.71 0.46 -6.43
N GLN A 74 18.13 1.35 -5.62
CA GLN A 74 17.86 1.10 -4.21
C GLN A 74 16.38 1.29 -3.95
N SER A 75 15.84 0.55 -2.98
CA SER A 75 14.46 0.72 -2.57
C SER A 75 14.26 0.38 -1.10
N PHE A 76 13.17 0.85 -0.54
CA PHE A 76 12.62 0.33 0.71
C PHE A 76 11.13 0.04 0.55
N ILE A 77 10.63 -0.86 1.39
CA ILE A 77 9.20 -1.02 1.66
C ILE A 77 9.01 -1.30 3.15
N PHE A 78 8.09 -0.57 3.77
CA PHE A 78 7.75 -0.67 5.18
C PHE A 78 6.26 -0.96 5.32
N GLY A 79 5.91 -2.05 5.99
CA GLY A 79 4.53 -2.40 6.27
C GLY A 79 4.26 -2.41 7.78
N PHE A 80 3.32 -1.58 8.23
CA PHE A 80 2.81 -1.55 9.60
C PHE A 80 1.45 -2.24 9.65
N TYR A 81 1.36 -3.37 10.34
CA TYR A 81 0.18 -4.23 10.32
C TYR A 81 -0.54 -4.28 11.66
N ARG A 82 -1.87 -4.24 11.59
CA ARG A 82 -2.78 -4.81 12.58
C ARG A 82 -3.56 -5.91 11.89
N ASP A 83 -3.02 -7.12 11.91
CA ASP A 83 -3.54 -8.25 11.17
C ASP A 83 -3.45 -9.56 11.97
N PRO A 84 -4.53 -9.91 12.69
CA PRO A 84 -4.64 -11.17 13.44
C PRO A 84 -4.57 -12.43 12.57
N ASN A 85 -4.68 -12.35 11.24
CA ASN A 85 -4.60 -13.53 10.36
C ASN A 85 -3.22 -14.21 10.42
N TYR A 86 -2.19 -13.49 10.85
CA TYR A 86 -0.83 -14.02 11.05
C TYR A 86 -0.55 -14.46 12.49
N ALA A 87 -1.49 -14.23 13.43
CA ALA A 87 -1.31 -14.56 14.85
C ALA A 87 -1.25 -16.08 15.13
N ILE A 88 -1.57 -16.92 14.14
CA ILE A 88 -1.46 -18.40 14.23
C ILE A 88 -0.04 -18.87 14.59
N LEU A 89 0.98 -18.03 14.37
CA LEU A 89 2.37 -18.30 14.73
C LEU A 89 2.71 -17.96 16.19
N GLY A 90 1.73 -17.52 16.99
CA GLY A 90 1.92 -17.17 18.40
C GLY A 90 2.57 -15.81 18.65
N THR A 91 2.78 -15.02 17.59
CA THR A 91 3.49 -13.74 17.62
C THR A 91 2.57 -12.52 17.83
N GLY A 92 1.28 -12.74 18.10
CA GLY A 92 0.30 -11.69 18.29
C GLY A 92 -0.27 -11.11 16.98
N ASN A 93 -1.04 -10.04 17.12
CA ASN A 93 -1.87 -9.41 16.08
C ASN A 93 -1.13 -8.31 15.31
N PHE A 94 0.07 -7.95 15.73
CA PHE A 94 0.86 -6.88 15.11
C PHE A 94 2.06 -7.46 14.41
N ARG A 95 2.37 -6.89 13.25
CA ARG A 95 3.57 -7.18 12.50
C ARG A 95 4.11 -5.86 11.98
N LEU A 96 5.43 -5.78 11.86
CA LEU A 96 6.12 -4.75 11.10
C LEU A 96 7.07 -5.45 10.14
N SER A 97 7.04 -5.11 8.86
CA SER A 97 8.00 -5.57 7.85
C SER A 97 8.87 -4.39 7.44
N ILE A 98 10.19 -4.52 7.57
CA ILE A 98 11.16 -3.49 7.16
C ILE A 98 12.10 -4.12 6.14
N GLU A 99 12.03 -3.66 4.90
CA GLU A 99 12.84 -4.22 3.82
C GLU A 99 13.56 -3.13 3.03
N PHE A 100 14.81 -3.40 2.68
CA PHE A 100 15.67 -2.56 1.86
C PHE A 100 16.35 -3.41 0.79
N ALA A 101 16.47 -2.85 -0.41
CA ALA A 101 17.37 -3.34 -1.44
C ALA A 101 18.44 -2.28 -1.74
N PHE A 102 19.68 -2.74 -1.87
CA PHE A 102 20.84 -1.87 -2.08
C PHE A 102 21.34 -1.95 -3.53
N GLY A 103 22.15 -0.97 -3.94
CA GLY A 103 22.64 -0.87 -5.32
C GLY A 103 23.57 -2.01 -5.75
N ASP A 104 24.13 -2.75 -4.80
CA ASP A 104 24.88 -3.99 -5.04
C ASP A 104 23.98 -5.24 -5.15
N ARG A 105 22.65 -5.04 -5.17
CA ARG A 105 21.59 -6.06 -5.23
C ARG A 105 21.52 -6.96 -4.00
N THR A 106 22.22 -6.62 -2.93
CA THR A 106 21.97 -7.23 -1.62
C THR A 106 20.69 -6.63 -1.01
N ARG A 107 20.10 -7.38 -0.07
CA ARG A 107 18.88 -6.98 0.64
C ARG A 107 19.08 -7.04 2.14
N PHE A 108 18.39 -6.18 2.85
CA PHE A 108 18.24 -6.23 4.30
C PHE A 108 16.74 -6.30 4.60
N TYR A 109 16.33 -7.29 5.40
CA TYR A 109 14.93 -7.44 5.78
C TYR A 109 14.86 -7.88 7.25
N GLU A 110 13.94 -7.28 7.99
CA GLU A 110 13.62 -7.65 9.37
C GLU A 110 12.11 -7.59 9.58
N VAL A 111 11.61 -8.53 10.38
CA VAL A 111 10.20 -8.59 10.78
C VAL A 111 10.14 -8.49 12.29
N TYR A 112 9.31 -7.57 12.78
CA TYR A 112 9.08 -7.36 14.21
C TYR A 112 7.65 -7.72 14.58
N TYR A 113 7.45 -8.10 15.83
CA TYR A 113 6.17 -8.48 16.41
C TYR A 113 5.91 -7.66 17.68
N PRO A 114 5.43 -6.42 17.51
CA PRO A 114 5.40 -5.43 18.58
C PRO A 114 4.38 -5.80 19.65
N GLU A 115 4.68 -5.56 20.93
CA GLU A 115 3.74 -5.82 22.01
C GLU A 115 2.55 -4.84 22.00
N ARG A 116 2.74 -3.64 21.42
CA ARG A 116 1.73 -2.58 21.37
C ARG A 116 1.70 -1.84 20.04
N SER A 117 0.50 -1.43 19.64
CA SER A 117 0.26 -0.53 18.51
C SER A 117 -0.62 0.64 18.96
N ILE A 118 -0.16 1.86 18.75
CA ILE A 118 -0.84 3.10 19.09
C ILE A 118 -1.03 3.90 17.82
N VAL A 119 -2.27 4.18 17.44
CA VAL A 119 -2.60 5.06 16.32
C VAL A 119 -3.41 6.23 16.87
N GLU A 120 -2.85 7.42 16.76
CA GLU A 120 -3.44 8.68 17.19
C GLU A 120 -3.79 9.52 15.95
N SER A 121 -5.07 9.83 15.78
CA SER A 121 -5.59 10.63 14.68
C SER A 121 -6.10 11.95 15.20
N CYS A 122 -5.41 13.03 14.83
CA CYS A 122 -5.68 14.40 15.26
C CYS A 122 -6.02 15.29 14.05
N PRO A 123 -6.53 16.51 14.25
CA PRO A 123 -6.79 17.45 13.16
C PRO A 123 -5.57 17.75 12.26
N GLN A 124 -4.35 17.66 12.80
CA GLN A 124 -3.10 17.88 12.04
C GLN A 124 -2.61 16.66 11.25
N GLY A 125 -3.09 15.45 11.57
CA GLY A 125 -2.61 14.22 10.95
C GLY A 125 -2.74 13.00 11.84
N THR A 126 -2.29 11.86 11.32
CA THR A 126 -2.31 10.57 11.99
C THR A 126 -0.90 10.10 12.28
N ARG A 127 -0.66 9.69 13.54
CA ARG A 127 0.60 9.12 13.99
C ARG A 127 0.38 7.67 14.41
N GLY A 128 1.16 6.76 13.84
CA GLY A 128 1.20 5.35 14.24
C GLY A 128 2.51 5.01 14.96
N VAL A 129 2.45 4.20 16.00
CA VAL A 129 3.60 3.71 16.76
C VAL A 129 3.44 2.22 17.04
N TRP A 130 4.43 1.43 16.63
CA TRP A 130 4.57 0.01 16.93
C TRP A 130 5.81 -0.14 17.80
N VAL A 131 5.61 -0.61 19.04
CA VAL A 131 6.65 -0.58 20.08
C VAL A 131 6.70 -1.91 20.82
N ASP A 132 7.91 -2.27 21.24
CA ASP A 132 8.19 -3.31 22.22
C ASP A 132 9.22 -2.77 23.21
N GLU A 133 8.79 -2.49 24.43
CA GLU A 133 9.66 -1.91 25.46
C GLU A 133 10.67 -2.93 25.98
N LYS A 134 10.32 -4.22 25.94
CA LYS A 134 11.16 -5.32 26.42
C LYS A 134 12.32 -5.60 25.48
N ASP A 135 12.04 -5.63 24.18
CA ASP A 135 13.05 -5.84 23.14
C ASP A 135 13.68 -4.52 22.66
N GLY A 136 13.19 -3.38 23.14
CA GLY A 136 13.85 -2.08 23.06
C GLY A 136 13.78 -1.40 21.70
N TYR A 137 12.70 -1.63 20.93
CA TYR A 137 12.51 -1.01 19.62
C TYR A 137 11.21 -0.22 19.52
N SER A 138 11.20 0.79 18.66
CA SER A 138 10.03 1.61 18.35
C SER A 138 10.06 2.08 16.91
N PHE A 139 9.01 1.77 16.16
CA PHE A 139 8.84 2.21 14.79
C PHE A 139 7.58 3.07 14.70
N SER A 140 7.66 4.17 13.96
CA SER A 140 6.52 5.07 13.86
C SER A 140 6.40 5.71 12.49
N PHE A 141 5.18 6.14 12.19
CA PHE A 141 4.89 7.03 11.08
C PHE A 141 4.09 8.24 11.56
N LEU A 142 4.17 9.32 10.80
CA LEU A 142 3.29 10.48 10.88
C LEU A 142 2.86 10.84 9.45
N VAL A 143 1.57 10.90 9.18
CA VAL A 143 0.99 11.37 7.92
C VAL A 143 0.17 12.62 8.20
N LYS A 144 0.41 13.71 7.46
CA LYS A 144 -0.38 14.95 7.60
C LYS A 144 -1.85 14.71 7.26
N ALA A 145 -2.75 15.51 7.82
CA ALA A 145 -4.19 15.36 7.60
C ALA A 145 -4.62 15.49 6.13
N ASP A 146 -3.88 16.30 5.35
CA ASP A 146 -4.06 16.47 3.90
C ASP A 146 -3.26 15.45 3.06
N MET A 147 -2.56 14.53 3.73
CA MET A 147 -1.71 13.51 3.15
C MET A 147 -0.61 14.09 2.23
N SER A 148 -0.20 15.35 2.47
CA SER A 148 0.87 15.99 1.69
C SER A 148 2.27 15.51 2.08
N GLU A 149 2.42 14.93 3.26
CA GLU A 149 3.70 14.46 3.80
C GLU A 149 3.52 13.22 4.67
N ALA A 150 4.48 12.31 4.58
CA ALA A 150 4.68 11.21 5.51
C ALA A 150 6.11 11.22 6.07
N ILE A 151 6.26 10.98 7.37
CA ILE A 151 7.54 10.82 8.06
C ILE A 151 7.54 9.47 8.74
N ILE A 152 8.46 8.59 8.36
CA ILE A 152 8.67 7.29 8.97
C ILE A 152 9.94 7.38 9.81
N THR A 153 9.86 6.98 11.08
CA THR A 153 10.99 6.91 12.00
C THR A 153 11.24 5.47 12.39
N LEU A 154 12.49 5.03 12.22
CA LEU A 154 12.95 3.68 12.51
C LEU A 154 13.90 3.75 13.71
N GLU A 155 13.65 2.93 14.74
CA GLU A 155 14.51 2.85 15.93
C GLU A 155 14.53 1.43 16.47
N SER A 156 15.63 0.72 16.22
CA SER A 156 16.03 -0.54 16.87
C SER A 156 17.55 -0.57 17.07
N ASP A 157 18.08 -1.67 17.60
CA ASP A 157 19.53 -1.88 17.71
C ASP A 157 20.23 -2.03 16.34
N THR A 158 19.52 -2.50 15.32
CA THR A 158 20.04 -2.74 13.97
C THR A 158 19.74 -1.63 12.97
N ILE A 159 18.70 -0.82 13.19
CA ILE A 159 18.31 0.25 12.25
C ILE A 159 17.85 1.52 12.97
N LYS A 160 18.40 2.67 12.55
CA LYS A 160 18.03 3.99 13.11
C LYS A 160 17.93 5.05 12.03
N GLY A 161 16.92 5.91 12.08
CA GLY A 161 16.83 7.08 11.22
C GLY A 161 15.42 7.31 10.69
N ARG A 162 15.32 7.93 9.51
CA ARG A 162 14.02 8.32 8.96
C ARG A 162 13.94 8.28 7.44
N ALA A 163 12.72 8.09 6.96
CA ALA A 163 12.31 8.36 5.59
C ALA A 163 11.25 9.46 5.59
N VAL A 164 11.37 10.43 4.69
CA VAL A 164 10.39 11.53 4.53
C VAL A 164 9.88 11.51 3.10
N ILE A 165 8.57 11.48 2.93
CA ILE A 165 7.87 11.50 1.65
C ILE A 165 7.09 12.80 1.54
N ASN A 166 7.33 13.59 0.49
CA ASN A 166 6.56 14.80 0.18
C ASN A 166 5.76 14.56 -1.09
N SER A 167 4.44 14.54 -0.97
CA SER A 167 3.55 14.19 -2.07
C SER A 167 3.66 15.16 -3.26
N LYS A 168 3.51 14.61 -4.47
CA LYS A 168 3.43 15.34 -5.74
C LYS A 168 2.07 15.15 -6.43
N ALA A 169 1.16 14.40 -5.82
CA ALA A 169 -0.16 14.10 -6.35
C ALA A 169 -1.21 14.08 -5.23
N SER A 170 -2.46 14.43 -5.55
CA SER A 170 -3.55 14.37 -4.57
C SER A 170 -3.93 12.92 -4.24
N PRO A 171 -4.42 12.63 -3.03
CA PRO A 171 -4.71 11.26 -2.61
C PRO A 171 -5.82 10.61 -3.46
N LEU A 172 -5.76 9.29 -3.62
CA LEU A 172 -6.65 8.53 -4.51
C LEU A 172 -7.47 7.47 -3.77
N ALA A 173 -8.73 7.35 -4.16
CA ALA A 173 -9.58 6.20 -3.88
C ALA A 173 -9.32 5.05 -4.88
N ALA A 174 -9.93 3.89 -4.64
CA ALA A 174 -9.67 2.68 -5.43
C ALA A 174 -10.11 2.75 -6.89
N ASP A 175 -11.03 3.64 -7.22
CA ASP A 175 -11.49 3.93 -8.59
C ASP A 175 -10.74 5.11 -9.25
N GLY A 176 -9.71 5.63 -8.58
CA GLY A 176 -8.89 6.74 -9.06
C GLY A 176 -9.51 8.12 -8.83
N GLN A 177 -10.62 8.24 -8.11
CA GLN A 177 -11.13 9.54 -7.68
C GLN A 177 -10.19 10.20 -6.68
N VAL A 178 -10.02 11.52 -6.81
CA VAL A 178 -9.25 12.32 -5.86
C VAL A 178 -10.06 12.47 -4.59
N TRP A 179 -9.45 12.17 -3.44
CA TRP A 179 -10.05 12.32 -2.12
C TRP A 179 -10.08 13.79 -1.68
N PRO A 180 -11.10 14.21 -0.91
CA PRO A 180 -12.31 13.46 -0.54
C PRO A 180 -13.35 13.44 -1.66
N ALA A 181 -14.07 12.33 -1.81
CA ALA A 181 -15.12 12.18 -2.82
C ALA A 181 -16.27 11.28 -2.35
N GLU A 182 -17.51 11.79 -2.41
CA GLU A 182 -18.74 11.07 -2.01
C GLU A 182 -19.07 9.90 -2.94
N ASN A 183 -18.80 10.04 -4.24
CA ASN A 183 -19.10 9.03 -5.27
C ASN A 183 -17.86 8.22 -5.66
N ALA A 184 -16.93 8.04 -4.73
CA ALA A 184 -15.71 7.28 -4.93
C ALA A 184 -15.75 5.98 -4.12
N SER A 185 -15.18 4.91 -4.67
CA SER A 185 -15.08 3.62 -3.97
C SER A 185 -13.67 3.38 -3.44
N THR A 186 -13.57 2.86 -2.22
CA THR A 186 -12.34 2.28 -1.65
C THR A 186 -12.25 0.78 -1.85
N ALA A 187 -13.29 0.12 -2.38
CA ALA A 187 -13.36 -1.34 -2.49
C ALA A 187 -13.20 -1.80 -3.95
N PRO A 188 -11.97 -2.11 -4.43
CA PRO A 188 -11.77 -2.60 -5.80
C PRO A 188 -12.31 -4.03 -6.01
N VAL A 189 -12.32 -4.85 -4.95
CA VAL A 189 -12.94 -6.18 -4.95
C VAL A 189 -13.70 -6.39 -3.62
N PRO A 190 -14.64 -7.35 -3.55
CA PRO A 190 -15.43 -7.56 -2.34
C PRO A 190 -14.57 -7.75 -1.07
N TYR A 191 -14.96 -7.06 0.01
CA TYR A 191 -14.33 -7.12 1.34
C TYR A 191 -12.86 -6.69 1.41
N TRP A 192 -12.31 -6.19 0.31
CA TRP A 192 -10.96 -5.68 0.21
C TRP A 192 -11.03 -4.20 -0.09
N HIS A 193 -10.34 -3.40 0.71
CA HIS A 193 -10.27 -1.98 0.52
C HIS A 193 -8.84 -1.50 0.35
N TRP A 194 -8.71 -0.48 -0.48
CA TRP A 194 -7.45 0.12 -0.84
C TRP A 194 -7.64 1.61 -1.12
N SER A 195 -6.64 2.39 -0.74
CA SER A 195 -6.46 3.77 -1.20
C SER A 195 -4.97 4.11 -1.27
N GLN A 196 -4.67 5.23 -1.94
CA GLN A 196 -3.33 5.81 -1.95
C GLN A 196 -3.36 7.21 -1.35
N PRO A 197 -3.14 7.31 -0.03
CA PRO A 197 -2.90 8.58 0.63
C PRO A 197 -1.82 9.43 -0.07
N ILE A 198 -0.72 8.80 -0.50
CA ILE A 198 0.34 9.47 -1.29
C ILE A 198 0.59 8.65 -2.55
N PRO A 199 0.02 9.03 -3.72
CA PRO A 199 0.19 8.27 -4.96
C PRO A 199 1.59 8.36 -5.58
N ALA A 200 2.34 9.43 -5.33
CA ALA A 200 3.80 9.46 -5.41
C ALA A 200 4.29 10.80 -4.87
N GLY A 201 5.53 10.82 -4.41
CA GLY A 201 6.19 12.00 -3.88
C GLY A 201 7.69 11.88 -3.94
N THR A 202 8.38 12.98 -3.61
CA THR A 202 9.83 12.95 -3.43
C THR A 202 10.17 12.36 -2.07
N VAL A 203 11.08 11.39 -2.07
CA VAL A 203 11.59 10.71 -0.87
C VAL A 203 12.95 11.26 -0.50
N ASN A 204 13.20 11.44 0.79
CA ASN A 204 14.54 11.54 1.38
C ASN A 204 14.68 10.46 2.45
N LEU A 205 15.59 9.52 2.22
CA LEU A 205 15.96 8.48 3.19
C LEU A 205 17.27 8.88 3.85
N ASP A 206 17.31 8.77 5.17
CA ASP A 206 18.53 8.95 5.97
C ASP A 206 18.54 7.99 7.16
N VAL A 207 19.17 6.81 6.98
CA VAL A 207 19.18 5.74 7.98
C VAL A 207 20.58 5.18 8.19
N ASP A 208 20.82 4.61 9.37
CA ASP A 208 21.95 3.75 9.69
C ASP A 208 21.42 2.32 9.82
N ILE A 209 22.02 1.39 9.10
CA ILE A 209 21.67 -0.04 9.13
C ILE A 209 22.93 -0.80 9.53
N LYS A 210 22.93 -1.38 10.73
CA LYS A 210 24.04 -2.16 11.31
C LYS A 210 25.38 -1.40 11.29
N GLY A 211 25.35 -0.09 11.58
CA GLY A 211 26.51 0.79 11.58
C GLY A 211 26.90 1.33 10.19
N ARG A 212 26.15 0.99 9.14
CA ARG A 212 26.36 1.50 7.77
C ARG A 212 25.33 2.57 7.46
N LYS A 213 25.84 3.74 7.10
CA LYS A 213 25.00 4.83 6.60
C LYS A 213 24.40 4.50 5.23
N VAL A 214 23.08 4.66 5.10
CA VAL A 214 22.33 4.56 3.84
C VAL A 214 21.47 5.82 3.72
N ALA A 215 21.80 6.67 2.76
CA ALA A 215 21.09 7.91 2.52
C ALA A 215 20.98 8.18 1.03
N TRP A 216 19.78 8.55 0.58
CA TRP A 216 19.49 8.88 -0.81
C TRP A 216 18.16 9.64 -0.93
N SER A 217 17.98 10.29 -2.08
CA SER A 217 16.71 10.89 -2.47
C SER A 217 16.15 10.19 -3.70
N GLY A 218 14.83 10.27 -3.90
CA GLY A 218 14.17 9.62 -5.03
C GLY A 218 12.66 9.80 -5.01
N MET A 219 11.94 8.74 -5.38
CA MET A 219 10.48 8.69 -5.46
C MET A 219 9.93 7.68 -4.45
N GLY A 220 8.71 7.88 -3.97
CA GLY A 220 8.00 6.87 -3.18
C GLY A 220 6.59 7.30 -2.88
N GLY A 221 5.87 6.53 -2.08
CA GLY A 221 4.55 6.93 -1.61
C GLY A 221 4.01 6.11 -0.46
N HIS A 222 2.69 6.13 -0.33
CA HIS A 222 1.97 5.53 0.78
C HIS A 222 0.65 4.91 0.30
N GLU A 223 0.46 3.63 0.64
CA GLU A 223 -0.73 2.85 0.43
C GLU A 223 -1.40 2.54 1.77
N ARG A 224 -2.72 2.45 1.72
CA ARG A 224 -3.54 2.01 2.82
C ARG A 224 -4.39 0.82 2.38
N PHE A 225 -4.30 -0.28 3.12
CA PHE A 225 -5.09 -1.49 2.89
C PHE A 225 -5.90 -1.86 4.12
N TRP A 226 -7.15 -2.25 3.94
CA TRP A 226 -7.93 -2.88 5.01
C TRP A 226 -8.93 -3.85 4.42
N SER A 227 -9.26 -4.89 5.16
CA SER A 227 -10.11 -5.96 4.64
C SER A 227 -10.83 -6.69 5.75
N ALA A 228 -11.98 -7.27 5.42
CA ALA A 228 -12.76 -8.05 6.39
C ALA A 228 -12.22 -9.48 6.56
N PHE A 229 -11.42 -9.90 5.57
CA PHE A 229 -10.78 -11.21 5.45
C PHE A 229 -9.31 -11.08 5.07
N SER A 230 -8.57 -12.17 5.16
CA SER A 230 -7.15 -12.21 4.77
C SER A 230 -6.96 -11.93 3.28
N TRP A 231 -5.76 -11.46 2.91
CA TRP A 231 -5.36 -11.23 1.52
C TRP A 231 -5.63 -12.44 0.62
N PHE A 232 -5.29 -13.64 1.08
CA PHE A 232 -5.50 -14.91 0.36
C PHE A 232 -6.97 -15.25 0.14
N THR A 233 -7.85 -14.73 1.00
CA THR A 233 -9.30 -14.91 0.87
C THR A 233 -9.88 -13.94 -0.15
N CYS A 234 -9.41 -12.69 -0.15
CA CYS A 234 -9.94 -11.65 -1.01
C CYS A 234 -9.34 -11.61 -2.43
N LEU A 235 -8.05 -11.93 -2.56
CA LEU A 235 -7.25 -11.64 -3.76
C LEU A 235 -6.68 -12.91 -4.40
N THR A 236 -6.72 -12.96 -5.73
CA THR A 236 -5.94 -13.91 -6.53
C THR A 236 -4.64 -13.30 -7.01
N ASN A 237 -4.63 -12.01 -7.28
CA ASN A 237 -3.45 -11.26 -7.70
C ASN A 237 -3.58 -9.77 -7.36
N LEU A 238 -2.43 -9.12 -7.25
CA LEU A 238 -2.28 -7.67 -7.18
C LEU A 238 -1.12 -7.26 -8.10
N GLN A 239 -1.32 -6.23 -8.88
CA GLN A 239 -0.27 -5.61 -9.69
C GLN A 239 -0.25 -4.13 -9.39
N ALA A 240 0.94 -3.56 -9.22
CA ALA A 240 1.08 -2.15 -8.96
C ALA A 240 2.20 -1.57 -9.83
N VAL A 241 2.00 -0.35 -10.31
CA VAL A 241 3.04 0.48 -10.93
C VAL A 241 2.88 1.90 -10.40
N ARG A 242 3.92 2.39 -9.74
CA ARG A 242 4.09 3.79 -9.34
C ARG A 242 5.28 4.34 -10.10
N ALA A 243 5.13 5.47 -10.80
CA ALA A 243 6.25 6.10 -11.49
C ALA A 243 6.23 7.63 -11.39
N MET A 244 7.43 8.23 -11.32
CA MET A 244 7.64 9.66 -11.49
C MET A 244 8.61 9.89 -12.66
N LEU A 245 8.16 10.64 -13.66
CA LEU A 245 8.94 10.96 -14.86
C LEU A 245 8.62 12.35 -15.38
N GLY A 246 9.61 13.24 -15.37
CA GLY A 246 9.42 14.64 -15.73
C GLY A 246 8.25 15.29 -14.93
N PRO A 247 7.22 15.83 -15.60
CA PRO A 247 6.06 16.44 -14.93
C PRO A 247 5.02 15.41 -14.46
N TYR A 248 5.21 14.12 -14.75
CA TYR A 248 4.19 13.10 -14.55
C TYR A 248 4.36 12.32 -13.24
N VAL A 249 3.23 12.05 -12.58
CA VAL A 249 3.06 10.98 -11.59
C VAL A 249 2.07 9.98 -12.17
N LEU A 250 2.49 8.73 -12.31
CA LEU A 250 1.65 7.62 -12.75
C LEU A 250 1.38 6.70 -11.57
N SER A 251 0.11 6.42 -11.32
CA SER A 251 -0.33 5.34 -10.44
C SER A 251 -1.20 4.36 -11.22
N PHE A 252 -0.87 3.08 -11.14
CA PHE A 252 -1.67 1.97 -11.64
C PHE A 252 -1.74 0.86 -10.62
N PHE A 253 -2.95 0.36 -10.36
CA PHE A 253 -3.19 -0.84 -9.58
C PHE A 253 -4.18 -1.75 -10.30
N GLY A 254 -3.91 -3.05 -10.27
CA GLY A 254 -4.79 -4.11 -10.77
C GLY A 254 -5.02 -5.15 -9.68
N PHE A 255 -6.27 -5.58 -9.50
CA PHE A 255 -6.71 -6.55 -8.51
C PHE A 255 -7.49 -7.67 -9.18
N GLY A 256 -7.23 -8.92 -8.79
CA GLY A 256 -8.09 -10.05 -9.09
C GLY A 256 -8.79 -10.54 -7.84
N SER A 257 -10.11 -10.75 -7.88
CA SER A 257 -10.85 -11.27 -6.73
C SER A 257 -10.75 -12.78 -6.63
N ASN A 258 -10.62 -13.28 -5.40
CA ASN A 258 -10.75 -14.70 -5.08
C ASN A 258 -12.15 -15.06 -4.54
N ILE A 259 -12.90 -14.08 -4.02
CA ILE A 259 -14.30 -14.24 -3.57
C ILE A 259 -15.25 -14.28 -4.77
N ASN A 260 -15.09 -13.34 -5.71
CA ASN A 260 -15.86 -13.31 -6.96
C ASN A 260 -14.94 -13.76 -8.11
N VAL A 261 -14.90 -15.06 -8.38
CA VAL A 261 -13.99 -15.66 -9.36
C VAL A 261 -14.20 -15.03 -10.74
N GLY A 262 -13.11 -14.51 -11.32
CA GLY A 262 -13.14 -13.86 -12.63
C GLY A 262 -13.40 -12.35 -12.57
N HIS A 263 -13.82 -11.82 -11.41
CA HIS A 263 -13.88 -10.36 -11.20
C HIS A 263 -12.47 -9.79 -11.10
N THR A 264 -12.21 -8.76 -11.89
CA THR A 264 -10.98 -7.96 -11.85
C THR A 264 -11.34 -6.50 -11.77
N HIS A 265 -10.48 -5.73 -11.12
CA HIS A 265 -10.58 -4.28 -11.07
C HIS A 265 -9.22 -3.70 -11.37
N GLN A 266 -9.19 -2.60 -12.08
CA GLN A 266 -7.98 -1.81 -12.21
C GLN A 266 -8.28 -0.34 -12.02
N SER A 267 -7.26 0.42 -11.68
CA SER A 267 -7.32 1.85 -11.52
C SER A 267 -6.03 2.44 -12.02
N VAL A 268 -6.13 3.39 -12.95
CA VAL A 268 -5.00 4.21 -13.37
C VAL A 268 -5.33 5.67 -13.20
N VAL A 269 -4.37 6.44 -12.70
CA VAL A 269 -4.42 7.90 -12.71
C VAL A 269 -3.07 8.43 -13.16
N LEU A 270 -3.10 9.37 -14.10
CA LEU A 270 -1.93 10.13 -14.50
C LEU A 270 -2.11 11.58 -14.05
N PHE A 271 -1.19 12.07 -13.23
CA PHE A 271 -1.08 13.48 -12.91
C PHE A 271 -0.01 14.12 -13.78
N LYS A 272 -0.22 15.37 -14.14
CA LYS A 272 0.80 16.25 -14.71
C LYS A 272 0.86 17.52 -13.85
N ASP A 273 2.03 17.83 -13.33
CA ASP A 273 2.26 19.00 -12.46
C ASP A 273 1.28 19.04 -11.25
N GLY A 274 1.00 17.86 -10.68
CA GLY A 274 0.10 17.70 -9.53
C GLY A 274 -1.40 17.66 -9.86
N LEU A 275 -1.80 17.86 -11.12
CA LEU A 275 -3.20 17.84 -11.54
C LEU A 275 -3.54 16.54 -12.30
N PRO A 276 -4.67 15.87 -12.01
CA PRO A 276 -5.06 14.68 -12.75
C PRO A 276 -5.41 15.04 -14.20
N VAL A 277 -4.74 14.37 -15.16
CA VAL A 277 -4.93 14.59 -16.62
C VAL A 277 -5.51 13.38 -17.35
N PHE A 278 -5.53 12.22 -16.70
CA PHE A 278 -6.14 10.98 -17.17
C PHE A 278 -6.56 10.13 -15.98
N ARG A 279 -7.69 9.42 -16.11
CA ARG A 279 -8.11 8.38 -15.18
C ARG A 279 -8.93 7.34 -15.91
N SER A 280 -8.76 6.07 -15.55
CA SER A 280 -9.67 5.01 -15.96
C SER A 280 -9.66 3.82 -15.02
N THR A 281 -10.79 3.11 -14.96
CA THR A 281 -10.90 1.76 -14.41
C THR A 281 -11.17 0.70 -15.50
N LEU A 282 -11.33 1.13 -16.76
CA LEU A 282 -11.71 0.28 -17.88
C LEU A 282 -10.48 -0.43 -18.48
N ALA A 283 -10.52 -1.76 -18.51
CA ALA A 283 -9.43 -2.66 -18.94
C ALA A 283 -9.52 -3.15 -20.37
N SER A 284 -10.42 -2.58 -21.15
CA SER A 284 -10.68 -2.96 -22.53
C SER A 284 -10.77 -1.72 -23.40
N PRO A 285 -10.36 -1.81 -24.69
CA PRO A 285 -10.53 -0.71 -25.62
C PRO A 285 -11.98 -0.22 -25.66
N SER A 286 -12.15 1.09 -25.75
CA SER A 286 -13.43 1.76 -25.91
C SER A 286 -13.28 2.88 -26.92
N GLU A 287 -14.34 3.11 -27.70
CA GLU A 287 -14.40 4.23 -28.65
C GLU A 287 -14.88 5.54 -27.97
N THR A 288 -15.42 5.45 -26.75
CA THR A 288 -16.07 6.57 -26.07
C THR A 288 -15.49 6.87 -24.69
N GLU A 289 -15.03 5.84 -23.98
CA GLU A 289 -14.56 5.95 -22.60
C GLU A 289 -13.04 5.88 -22.53
N ASP A 290 -12.47 6.58 -21.57
CA ASP A 290 -11.04 6.48 -21.25
C ASP A 290 -10.74 5.06 -20.78
N TYR A 291 -9.69 4.44 -21.30
CA TYR A 291 -9.30 3.07 -20.96
C TYR A 291 -7.78 2.92 -20.82
N VAL A 292 -7.35 1.88 -20.11
CA VAL A 292 -5.93 1.52 -20.00
C VAL A 292 -5.68 0.07 -20.33
N LEU A 293 -4.64 -0.17 -21.12
CA LEU A 293 -4.08 -1.49 -21.38
C LEU A 293 -2.77 -1.62 -20.61
N ALA A 294 -2.77 -2.40 -19.54
CA ALA A 294 -1.59 -2.70 -18.75
C ALA A 294 -1.08 -4.11 -19.08
N THR A 295 0.16 -4.20 -19.56
CA THR A 295 0.77 -5.44 -20.03
C THR A 295 2.08 -5.70 -19.30
N LYS A 296 2.24 -6.88 -18.73
CA LYS A 296 3.53 -7.35 -18.21
C LYS A 296 4.51 -7.57 -19.37
N THR A 297 5.74 -7.12 -19.19
CA THR A 297 6.84 -7.38 -20.15
C THR A 297 7.76 -8.46 -19.60
N TYR A 298 8.43 -9.17 -20.52
CA TYR A 298 9.30 -10.30 -20.22
C TYR A 298 10.59 -10.21 -21.03
N GLY A 299 11.64 -10.90 -20.58
CA GLY A 299 12.93 -10.98 -21.27
C GLY A 299 13.94 -9.88 -20.91
N GLY A 300 13.60 -8.99 -19.97
CA GLY A 300 14.55 -8.03 -19.38
C GLY A 300 15.57 -8.67 -18.43
N ALA A 301 16.48 -7.85 -17.91
CA ALA A 301 17.65 -8.33 -17.16
C ALA A 301 17.35 -8.75 -15.71
N VAL A 302 16.24 -8.26 -15.12
CA VAL A 302 15.90 -8.48 -13.70
C VAL A 302 14.50 -9.04 -13.57
N THR A 303 14.38 -10.12 -12.81
CA THR A 303 13.14 -10.83 -12.47
C THR A 303 13.26 -11.43 -11.07
N GLY A 304 12.12 -11.78 -10.47
CA GLY A 304 12.03 -12.55 -9.24
C GLY A 304 12.34 -14.04 -9.40
N THR A 305 12.36 -14.77 -8.28
CA THR A 305 12.55 -16.24 -8.25
C THR A 305 11.24 -17.00 -8.44
N LEU A 306 10.08 -16.34 -8.30
CA LEU A 306 8.74 -16.91 -8.50
C LEU A 306 8.48 -17.39 -9.94
N LYS A 307 7.36 -18.09 -10.17
CA LYS A 307 6.96 -18.62 -11.48
C LYS A 307 6.74 -17.52 -12.52
N ASP A 308 6.14 -16.41 -12.10
CA ASP A 308 6.02 -15.24 -12.96
C ASP A 308 7.41 -14.61 -13.13
N LYS A 309 7.85 -14.53 -14.38
CA LYS A 309 9.16 -13.98 -14.77
C LYS A 309 9.06 -12.57 -15.35
N VAL A 310 8.08 -11.80 -14.87
CA VAL A 310 7.89 -10.40 -15.25
C VAL A 310 9.16 -9.58 -15.03
N THR A 311 9.53 -8.82 -16.05
CA THR A 311 10.73 -7.95 -16.06
C THR A 311 10.36 -6.46 -16.18
N GLY A 312 9.06 -6.14 -16.22
CA GLY A 312 8.58 -4.78 -16.37
C GLY A 312 7.10 -4.71 -16.75
N PHE A 313 6.67 -3.50 -17.10
CA PHE A 313 5.28 -3.20 -17.49
C PHE A 313 5.24 -2.22 -18.66
N GLN A 314 4.20 -2.33 -19.48
CA GLN A 314 3.80 -1.34 -20.47
C GLN A 314 2.37 -0.90 -20.16
N LEU A 315 2.14 0.42 -20.11
CA LEU A 315 0.82 0.99 -19.89
C LEU A 315 0.48 1.92 -21.05
N GLU A 316 -0.64 1.66 -21.71
CA GLU A 316 -1.23 2.51 -22.74
C GLU A 316 -2.52 3.15 -22.21
N LEU A 317 -2.51 4.47 -22.03
CA LEU A 317 -3.63 5.24 -21.50
C LEU A 317 -4.26 6.00 -22.67
N VAL A 318 -5.50 5.67 -23.00
CA VAL A 318 -6.17 6.20 -24.20
C VAL A 318 -7.45 6.90 -23.80
N SER A 319 -7.59 8.15 -24.25
CA SER A 319 -8.80 8.96 -24.11
C SER A 319 -9.35 9.27 -25.50
N PRO A 320 -10.31 8.48 -26.01
CA PRO A 320 -10.89 8.67 -27.35
C PRO A 320 -11.54 10.04 -27.50
N GLY A 321 -12.34 10.45 -26.51
CA GLY A 321 -13.08 11.72 -26.52
C GLY A 321 -12.17 12.95 -26.53
N ASN A 322 -11.02 12.88 -25.84
CA ASN A 322 -10.06 13.98 -25.79
C ASN A 322 -8.90 13.84 -26.79
N ARG A 323 -8.88 12.76 -27.58
CA ARG A 323 -7.79 12.38 -28.49
C ARG A 323 -6.42 12.41 -27.83
N ARG A 324 -6.35 11.94 -26.58
CA ARG A 324 -5.09 11.82 -25.83
C ARG A 324 -4.66 10.37 -25.80
N HIS A 325 -3.37 10.16 -25.95
CA HIS A 325 -2.76 8.84 -25.83
C HIS A 325 -1.43 9.02 -25.12
N TYR A 326 -1.22 8.27 -24.03
CA TYR A 326 0.05 8.20 -23.33
C TYR A 326 0.55 6.76 -23.33
N THR A 327 1.87 6.60 -23.43
CA THR A 327 2.50 5.29 -23.27
C THR A 327 3.61 5.40 -22.25
N PHE A 328 3.65 4.44 -21.31
CA PHE A 328 4.69 4.33 -20.31
C PHE A 328 5.27 2.92 -20.31
N PHE A 329 6.58 2.83 -20.17
CA PHE A 329 7.33 1.59 -20.04
C PHE A 329 8.08 1.61 -18.71
N VAL A 330 7.98 0.52 -17.97
CA VAL A 330 8.74 0.27 -16.75
C VAL A 330 9.64 -0.94 -16.99
N GLU A 331 10.91 -0.81 -16.66
CA GLU A 331 11.90 -1.90 -16.71
C GLU A 331 12.47 -2.11 -15.30
N HIS A 332 12.47 -3.36 -14.84
CA HIS A 332 13.01 -3.71 -13.52
C HIS A 332 14.54 -3.55 -13.51
N ALA A 333 15.06 -2.87 -12.50
CA ALA A 333 16.49 -2.62 -12.31
C ALA A 333 17.05 -3.36 -11.08
N ASN A 334 16.24 -3.54 -10.05
CA ASN A 334 16.60 -4.31 -8.85
C ASN A 334 15.37 -4.98 -8.22
N LEU A 335 15.58 -6.13 -7.56
CA LEU A 335 14.56 -6.81 -6.79
C LEU A 335 14.50 -6.19 -5.39
N GLY A 336 13.43 -5.44 -5.11
CA GLY A 336 13.19 -4.75 -3.85
C GLY A 336 12.88 -5.73 -2.72
N PHE A 337 11.79 -6.49 -2.89
CA PHE A 337 11.35 -7.51 -1.96
C PHE A 337 10.87 -8.75 -2.71
N GLU A 338 10.89 -9.90 -2.04
CA GLU A 338 10.22 -11.10 -2.54
C GLU A 338 9.85 -12.03 -1.41
N TYR A 339 8.58 -12.46 -1.36
CA TYR A 339 8.11 -13.47 -0.44
C TYR A 339 7.40 -14.60 -1.19
N ILE A 340 7.65 -15.83 -0.73
CA ILE A 340 7.15 -17.05 -1.37
C ILE A 340 5.98 -17.59 -0.55
N LEU A 341 4.84 -17.82 -1.21
CA LEU A 341 3.60 -18.27 -0.58
C LEU A 341 3.25 -19.74 -0.89
N GLY A 342 4.17 -20.46 -1.53
CA GLY A 342 3.97 -21.84 -1.99
C GLY A 342 3.64 -21.92 -3.47
N GLU A 343 3.65 -23.13 -4.05
CA GLU A 343 3.35 -23.37 -5.47
C GLU A 343 4.17 -22.53 -6.47
N GLY A 344 5.30 -21.95 -6.04
CA GLY A 344 6.08 -21.00 -6.85
C GLY A 344 5.40 -19.65 -7.08
N VAL A 345 4.37 -19.31 -6.32
CA VAL A 345 3.71 -17.99 -6.31
C VAL A 345 4.00 -17.25 -5.00
N GLY A 346 3.64 -15.97 -4.96
CA GLY A 346 4.10 -15.04 -3.93
C GLY A 346 3.97 -13.60 -4.39
N GLY A 347 4.74 -12.71 -3.76
CA GLY A 347 4.88 -11.32 -4.19
C GLY A 347 6.32 -10.97 -4.46
N SER A 348 6.57 -10.26 -5.56
CA SER A 348 7.85 -9.62 -5.86
C SER A 348 7.61 -8.14 -6.13
N GLY A 349 8.41 -7.28 -5.50
CA GLY A 349 8.46 -5.85 -5.75
C GLY A 349 9.80 -5.45 -6.33
N PHE A 350 9.80 -4.48 -7.23
CA PHE A 350 10.96 -4.08 -8.01
C PHE A 350 11.10 -2.57 -8.01
N SER A 351 12.34 -2.11 -7.85
CA SER A 351 12.73 -0.77 -8.30
C SER A 351 13.16 -0.84 -9.76
N GLY A 352 12.90 0.24 -10.50
CA GLY A 352 13.11 0.25 -11.93
C GLY A 352 13.17 1.63 -12.54
N PHE A 353 13.37 1.63 -13.85
CA PHE A 353 13.34 2.82 -14.68
C PHE A 353 11.99 2.95 -15.35
N ALA A 354 11.50 4.19 -15.46
CA ALA A 354 10.31 4.51 -16.22
C ALA A 354 10.69 5.39 -17.41
N ARG A 355 10.04 5.17 -18.55
CA ARG A 355 10.09 6.09 -19.69
C ARG A 355 8.72 6.20 -20.34
N GLY A 356 8.38 7.37 -20.84
CA GLY A 356 7.10 7.57 -21.51
C GLY A 356 6.59 8.99 -21.47
N GLY A 357 5.34 9.15 -21.87
CA GLY A 357 4.69 10.46 -21.95
C GLY A 357 3.56 10.43 -22.97
N HIS A 358 3.15 11.63 -23.40
CA HIS A 358 2.11 11.76 -24.41
C HIS A 358 2.66 11.33 -25.77
N VAL A 359 1.95 10.44 -26.47
CA VAL A 359 2.35 9.94 -27.79
C VAL A 359 2.43 11.08 -28.78
N GLY A 360 3.54 11.16 -29.52
CA GLY A 360 3.81 12.24 -30.48
C GLY A 360 4.32 13.55 -29.87
N LEU A 361 4.48 13.62 -28.54
CA LEU A 361 5.08 14.74 -27.82
C LEU A 361 6.31 14.29 -27.01
N ASP A 362 6.78 15.16 -26.12
CA ASP A 362 7.92 14.90 -25.23
C ASP A 362 7.76 13.60 -24.46
N GLN A 363 8.85 12.82 -24.49
CA GLN A 363 9.03 11.61 -23.69
C GLN A 363 9.97 11.95 -22.53
N TYR A 364 9.66 11.40 -21.37
CA TYR A 364 10.39 11.64 -20.14
C TYR A 364 10.97 10.33 -19.63
N GLU A 365 12.05 10.43 -18.88
CA GLU A 365 12.64 9.33 -18.12
C GLU A 365 12.48 9.60 -16.63
N GLY A 366 12.52 8.55 -15.84
CA GLY A 366 12.40 8.62 -14.39
C GLY A 366 12.50 7.25 -13.75
N VAL A 367 11.93 7.13 -12.57
CA VAL A 367 12.01 5.91 -11.74
C VAL A 367 10.62 5.36 -11.46
N ALA A 368 10.57 4.06 -11.21
CA ALA A 368 9.36 3.34 -10.87
C ALA A 368 9.57 2.36 -9.72
N LEU A 369 8.49 2.14 -8.98
CA LEU A 369 8.27 0.94 -8.19
C LEU A 369 7.19 0.12 -8.90
N SER A 370 7.37 -1.17 -9.00
CA SER A 370 6.34 -2.06 -9.51
C SER A 370 6.26 -3.35 -8.73
N GLU A 371 5.05 -3.88 -8.60
CA GLU A 371 4.77 -5.11 -7.87
C GLU A 371 3.99 -6.11 -8.72
N ALA A 372 4.34 -7.37 -8.56
CA ALA A 372 3.65 -8.49 -9.19
C ALA A 372 3.38 -9.58 -8.14
N LEU A 373 2.16 -9.59 -7.62
CA LEU A 373 1.70 -10.52 -6.59
C LEU A 373 0.72 -11.51 -7.19
N THR A 374 0.92 -12.79 -6.90
CA THR A 374 -0.03 -13.87 -7.18
C THR A 374 -0.19 -14.69 -5.91
N PHE A 375 -1.43 -14.80 -5.45
CA PHE A 375 -1.76 -15.56 -4.25
C PHE A 375 -2.05 -17.02 -4.61
N PRO A 376 -1.59 -17.98 -3.79
CA PRO A 376 -1.83 -19.40 -4.03
C PRO A 376 -3.32 -19.72 -3.95
N LYS A 377 -3.80 -20.59 -4.83
CA LYS A 377 -5.18 -21.10 -4.75
C LYS A 377 -5.39 -21.95 -3.51
N ASN A 378 -4.36 -22.71 -3.14
CA ASN A 378 -4.32 -23.53 -1.95
C ASN A 378 -3.02 -23.21 -1.19
N SER A 379 -3.13 -22.78 0.06
CA SER A 379 -1.98 -22.74 0.96
C SER A 379 -2.22 -23.68 2.14
N PRO A 380 -1.26 -24.57 2.48
CA PRO A 380 -1.36 -25.38 3.68
C PRO A 380 -1.32 -24.54 4.96
N LEU A 381 -0.74 -23.33 4.89
CA LEU A 381 -0.58 -22.40 6.01
C LEU A 381 -1.69 -21.34 6.04
N PHE A 382 -2.10 -20.84 4.88
CA PHE A 382 -3.06 -19.73 4.76
C PHE A 382 -4.35 -20.22 4.10
N ARG A 383 -5.28 -20.70 4.92
CA ARG A 383 -6.61 -21.12 4.44
C ARG A 383 -7.52 -19.91 4.32
N SER A 384 -8.52 -20.01 3.44
CA SER A 384 -9.58 -19.02 3.37
C SER A 384 -10.22 -18.83 4.76
N ASN A 385 -10.31 -17.57 5.18
CA ASN A 385 -10.93 -17.16 6.43
C ASN A 385 -12.28 -16.45 6.19
N TYR A 386 -12.90 -16.67 5.04
CA TYR A 386 -14.25 -16.20 4.74
C TYR A 386 -15.27 -16.75 5.76
N VAL A 387 -16.23 -15.92 6.16
CA VAL A 387 -17.45 -16.32 6.88
C VAL A 387 -18.63 -15.59 6.24
N GLU A 388 -19.76 -16.29 6.12
CA GLU A 388 -21.01 -15.74 5.59
C GLU A 388 -21.65 -14.70 6.51
#